data_AF-A0A813MHU6-F1
#
_entry.id   AF-A0A813MHU6-F1
#
_cell.length_a   1.000
_cell.length_b   1.000
_cell.length_c   1.000
_cell.angle_alpha   90.00
_cell.angle_beta   90.00
_cell.angle_gamma   90.00
#
_symmetry.space_group_name_H-M   'P 1'
#
loop_
_entity.id
_entity.type
_entity.pdbx_description
1 polymer ?
#
loop_
_entity_poly.entity_id
_entity_poly.type
_entity_poly.pdbx_seq_one_letter_code
_entity_poly.pdbx_strand_id
1 'polypeptide(L)'
;MQNNPDYTRFLSEAAARRQPSAIREATQLFARSPPSTISFAAGNPNVALFPFKEATITLKDDTTIQLDSSDMSKALQYLPTPGQADLLEWLRKLQVRYHSPIDFKRYELCVTNGSMEGLSKVFELVLNTTESILVDSVVHVQK
;
A
#
# COMPACT_ATOMS: atom_id res chain seq x y z
N MET A 1 -8.38 -3.85 27.10
CA MET A 1 -7.46 -4.22 25.99
C MET A 1 -8.18 -5.24 25.14
N GLN A 2 -8.60 -4.88 23.93
CA GLN A 2 -9.32 -5.83 23.05
C GLN A 2 -8.31 -6.79 22.42
N ASN A 3 -8.55 -8.08 22.57
CA ASN A 3 -7.69 -9.15 22.08
C ASN A 3 -7.93 -9.35 20.58
N ASN A 4 -6.99 -8.93 19.73
CA ASN A 4 -7.08 -9.20 18.29
C ASN A 4 -6.70 -10.68 18.07
N PRO A 5 -7.44 -11.44 17.24
CA PRO A 5 -7.09 -12.84 16.97
C PRO A 5 -5.67 -12.96 16.40
N ASP A 6 -4.89 -13.88 16.96
CA ASP A 6 -3.52 -14.18 16.51
C ASP A 6 -3.56 -15.19 15.35
N TYR A 7 -3.15 -14.73 14.16
CA TYR A 7 -3.07 -15.53 12.94
C TYR A 7 -1.65 -16.01 12.62
N THR A 8 -0.67 -15.78 13.50
CA THR A 8 0.76 -16.09 13.24
C THR A 8 0.99 -17.55 12.87
N ARG A 9 0.19 -18.47 13.42
CA ARG A 9 0.25 -19.91 13.10
C ARG A 9 -0.04 -20.25 11.63
N PHE A 10 -0.70 -19.35 10.89
CA PHE A 10 -1.06 -19.54 9.49
C PHE A 10 -0.04 -18.93 8.53
N LEU A 11 1.04 -18.32 9.03
CA LEU A 11 2.09 -17.80 8.17
C LEU A 11 2.88 -18.96 7.57
N SER A 12 3.18 -18.86 6.27
CA SER A 12 4.13 -19.73 5.61
C SER A 12 5.51 -19.59 6.25
N GLU A 13 6.36 -20.61 6.11
CA GLU A 13 7.73 -20.53 6.64
C GLU A 13 8.52 -19.36 6.02
N ALA A 14 8.28 -19.10 4.74
CA ALA A 14 8.90 -17.98 4.03
C ALA A 14 8.41 -16.63 4.57
N ALA A 15 7.12 -16.49 4.84
CA ALA A 15 6.56 -15.27 5.41
C ALA A 15 7.05 -15.01 6.84
N ALA A 16 7.10 -16.04 7.68
CA ALA A 16 7.56 -15.94 9.07
C ALA A 16 9.01 -15.45 9.18
N ARG A 17 9.84 -15.66 8.14
CA ARG A 17 11.23 -15.19 8.09
C ARG A 17 11.39 -13.76 7.58
N ARG A 18 10.35 -13.13 7.03
CA ARG A 18 10.45 -11.75 6.49
C ARG A 18 10.73 -10.76 7.63
N GLN A 19 11.64 -9.84 7.38
CA GLN A 19 11.98 -8.76 8.32
C GLN A 19 11.69 -7.40 7.69
N PRO A 20 11.36 -6.38 8.49
CA PRO A 20 11.26 -5.01 8.01
C PRO A 20 12.54 -4.55 7.31
N SER A 21 12.39 -3.68 6.30
CA SER A 21 13.55 -3.08 5.64
C SER A 21 14.14 -1.99 6.53
N ALA A 22 15.41 -2.15 6.91
CA ALA A 22 16.13 -1.15 7.71
C ALA A 22 16.12 0.25 7.07
N ILE A 23 16.22 0.34 5.74
CA ILE A 23 16.14 1.61 5.01
C ILE A 23 14.74 2.24 5.14
N ARG A 24 13.68 1.41 5.11
CA ARG A 24 12.30 1.90 5.28
C ARG A 24 12.05 2.37 6.70
N GLU A 25 12.57 1.67 7.71
CA GLU A 25 12.50 2.12 9.10
C GLU A 25 13.25 3.44 9.30
N ALA A 26 14.47 3.57 8.76
CA ALA A 26 15.23 4.83 8.78
C ALA A 26 14.48 5.98 8.10
N THR A 27 13.81 5.70 6.97
CA THR A 27 12.98 6.70 6.27
C THR A 27 11.79 7.14 7.12
N GLN A 28 11.14 6.23 7.83
CA GLN A 28 10.03 6.57 8.75
C GLN A 28 10.52 7.39 9.95
N LEU A 29 11.70 7.06 10.49
CA LEU A 29 12.31 7.83 11.58
C LEU A 29 12.63 9.25 11.10
N PHE A 30 13.21 9.40 9.91
CA PHE A 30 13.49 10.70 9.31
C PHE A 30 12.21 11.52 9.11
N ALA A 31 11.14 10.91 8.59
CA ALA A 31 9.86 11.57 8.40
C ALA A 31 9.22 12.11 9.70
N ARG A 32 9.62 11.57 10.87
CA ARG A 32 9.18 12.02 12.20
C ARG A 32 10.20 12.92 12.90
N SER A 33 11.37 13.15 12.29
CA SER A 33 12.46 13.94 12.87
C SER A 33 12.20 15.45 12.69
N PRO A 34 12.86 16.31 13.48
CA PRO A 34 12.72 17.76 13.33
C PRO A 34 13.07 18.23 11.90
N PRO A 35 12.40 19.27 11.36
CA PRO A 35 12.67 19.78 10.01
C PRO A 35 14.12 20.24 9.75
N SER A 36 14.87 20.53 10.80
CA SER A 36 16.30 20.86 10.73
C SER A 36 17.21 19.66 10.48
N THR A 37 16.67 18.44 10.53
CA THR A 37 17.43 17.20 10.33
C THR A 37 17.76 17.03 8.86
N ILE A 38 19.03 16.76 8.55
CA ILE A 38 19.48 16.44 7.19
C ILE A 38 19.76 14.93 7.13
N SER A 39 19.06 14.22 6.23
CA SER A 39 19.28 12.78 6.03
C SER A 39 20.25 12.51 4.89
N PHE A 40 21.33 11.80 5.20
CA PHE A 40 22.23 11.19 4.22
C PHE A 40 21.94 9.68 4.02
N ALA A 41 20.95 9.14 4.74
CA ALA A 41 20.64 7.71 4.77
C ALA A 41 19.60 7.29 3.73
N ALA A 42 18.72 8.23 3.32
CA ALA A 42 17.64 7.94 2.39
C ALA A 42 18.04 8.24 0.95
N GLY A 43 17.87 7.27 0.05
CA GLY A 43 18.09 7.43 -1.40
C GLY A 43 16.92 8.09 -2.12
N ASN A 44 16.33 9.14 -1.56
CA ASN A 44 15.18 9.83 -2.15
C ASN A 44 15.66 10.85 -3.20
N PRO A 45 15.25 10.71 -4.47
CA PRO A 45 15.63 11.66 -5.52
C PRO A 45 15.09 13.07 -5.22
N ASN A 46 15.80 14.09 -5.70
CA ASN A 46 15.34 15.47 -5.63
C ASN A 46 14.14 15.68 -6.55
N VAL A 47 12.99 16.06 -5.97
CA VAL A 47 11.73 16.27 -6.69
C VAL A 47 11.82 17.35 -7.77
N ALA A 48 12.75 18.31 -7.63
CA ALA A 48 12.97 19.36 -8.62
C ALA A 48 13.54 18.84 -9.96
N LEU A 49 14.05 17.60 -9.98
CA LEU A 49 14.58 16.95 -11.17
C LEU A 49 13.54 16.07 -11.88
N PHE A 50 12.33 15.94 -11.34
CA PHE A 50 11.27 15.18 -12.00
C PHE A 50 10.81 15.89 -13.27
N PRO A 51 10.65 15.17 -14.40
CA PRO A 51 10.45 15.78 -15.72
C PRO A 51 9.01 16.23 -15.99
N PHE A 52 8.09 16.12 -15.03
CA PHE A 52 6.67 16.47 -15.20
C PHE A 52 6.27 17.59 -14.25
N LYS A 53 5.76 18.70 -14.80
CA LYS A 53 5.36 19.88 -14.04
C LYS A 53 3.90 19.83 -13.58
N GLU A 54 2.99 19.42 -14.45
CA GLU A 54 1.54 19.42 -14.23
C GLU A 54 0.87 18.47 -15.24
N ALA A 55 -0.37 18.06 -14.97
CA ALA A 55 -1.19 17.36 -15.94
C ALA A 55 -2.66 17.71 -15.78
N THR A 56 -3.38 17.70 -16.90
CA THR A 56 -4.83 17.80 -16.96
C THR A 56 -5.39 16.50 -17.52
N ILE A 57 -6.32 15.89 -16.79
CA ILE A 57 -7.04 14.69 -17.24
C ILE A 57 -8.49 15.09 -17.49
N THR A 58 -8.94 14.98 -18.72
CA THR A 58 -10.35 15.23 -19.10
C THR A 58 -11.11 13.91 -19.18
N LEU A 59 -12.20 13.81 -18.44
CA LEU A 59 -13.09 12.65 -18.44
C LEU A 59 -14.09 12.72 -19.60
N LYS A 60 -14.80 11.61 -19.88
CA LYS A 60 -15.78 11.53 -20.96
C LYS A 60 -17.01 12.43 -20.78
N ASP A 61 -17.24 12.90 -19.55
CA ASP A 61 -18.31 13.85 -19.20
C ASP A 61 -17.82 15.30 -19.17
N ASP A 62 -16.67 15.57 -19.80
CA ASP A 62 -15.99 16.87 -19.85
C ASP A 62 -15.49 17.41 -18.50
N THR A 63 -15.60 16.64 -17.42
CA THR A 63 -14.97 16.98 -16.14
C THR A 63 -13.45 16.98 -16.29
N THR A 64 -12.79 18.03 -15.79
CA THR A 64 -11.32 18.11 -15.79
C THR A 64 -10.77 17.90 -14.38
N ILE A 65 -9.74 17.05 -14.29
CA ILE A 65 -8.93 16.84 -13.10
C ILE A 65 -7.58 17.51 -13.36
N GLN A 66 -7.21 18.46 -12.51
CA GLN A 66 -5.94 19.17 -12.59
C GLN A 66 -4.98 18.63 -11.53
N LEU A 67 -3.77 18.32 -11.95
CA LEU A 67 -2.66 17.92 -11.09
C LEU A 67 -1.58 18.99 -11.19
N ASP A 68 -1.33 19.69 -10.09
CA ASP A 68 -0.34 20.75 -10.04
C ASP A 68 1.09 20.22 -9.78
N SER A 69 2.06 21.13 -9.65
CA SER A 69 3.45 20.75 -9.40
C SER A 69 3.69 20.10 -8.03
N SER A 70 2.87 20.42 -7.02
CA SER A 70 2.89 19.77 -5.72
C SER A 70 2.35 18.34 -5.84
N ASP A 71 1.26 18.14 -6.58
CA ASP A 71 0.68 16.81 -6.84
C ASP A 71 1.66 15.93 -7.62
N MET A 72 2.29 16.48 -8.66
CA MET A 72 3.34 15.79 -9.42
C MET A 72 4.53 15.40 -8.54
N SER A 73 5.00 16.32 -7.69
CA SER A 73 6.11 16.05 -6.78
C SER A 73 5.80 14.90 -5.82
N LYS A 74 4.57 14.83 -5.30
CA LYS A 74 4.12 13.76 -4.41
C LYS A 74 3.92 12.44 -5.15
N ALA A 75 3.29 12.46 -6.33
CA ALA A 75 2.95 11.27 -7.10
C ALA A 75 4.19 10.53 -7.63
N LEU A 76 5.26 11.27 -7.97
CA LEU A 76 6.47 10.72 -8.56
C LEU A 76 7.54 10.33 -7.51
N GLN A 77 7.35 10.70 -6.25
CA GLN A 77 8.26 10.35 -5.17
C GLN A 77 7.97 8.97 -4.61
N TYR A 78 8.97 8.32 -4.01
CA TYR A 78 8.78 7.08 -3.27
C TYR A 78 7.73 7.23 -2.16
N LEU A 79 6.78 6.32 -2.15
CA LEU A 79 5.68 6.28 -1.19
C LEU A 79 5.92 5.26 -0.07
N PRO A 80 5.20 5.39 1.07
CA PRO A 80 5.07 4.32 2.05
C PRO A 80 4.51 3.06 1.39
N THR A 81 4.97 1.88 1.84
CA THR A 81 4.56 0.59 1.28
C THR A 81 3.04 0.41 1.20
N PRO A 82 2.23 0.79 2.22
CA PRO A 82 0.78 0.63 2.12
C PRO A 82 0.12 1.51 1.04
N GLY A 83 0.75 2.61 0.64
CA GLY A 83 0.21 3.57 -0.32
C GLY A 83 0.33 5.01 0.15
N GLN A 84 -0.15 5.93 -0.69
CA GLN A 84 -0.22 7.36 -0.39
C GLN A 84 -1.36 7.65 0.60
N ALA A 85 -1.12 8.55 1.55
CA ALA A 85 -2.02 8.76 2.69
C ALA A 85 -3.43 9.21 2.32
N ASP A 86 -3.57 10.15 1.38
CA ASP A 86 -4.87 10.68 0.94
C ASP A 86 -5.69 9.60 0.21
N LEU A 87 -5.04 8.79 -0.61
CA LEU A 87 -5.66 7.64 -1.27
C LEU A 87 -6.13 6.60 -0.23
N LEU A 88 -5.30 6.27 0.76
CA LEU A 88 -5.67 5.33 1.80
C LEU A 88 -6.87 5.84 2.61
N GLU A 89 -6.90 7.12 2.95
CA GLU A 89 -8.04 7.73 3.64
C GLU A 89 -9.32 7.69 2.80
N TRP A 90 -9.22 7.99 1.50
CA TRP A 90 -10.34 7.87 0.58
C TRP A 90 -10.85 6.42 0.49
N LEU A 91 -9.94 5.45 0.37
CA LEU A 91 -10.28 4.02 0.34
C LEU A 91 -10.93 3.56 1.65
N ARG A 92 -10.48 4.06 2.81
CA ARG A 92 -11.14 3.78 4.10
C ARG A 92 -12.60 4.25 4.08
N LYS A 93 -12.86 5.47 3.61
CA LYS A 93 -14.23 6.00 3.47
C LYS A 93 -15.08 5.16 2.52
N LEU A 94 -14.49 4.67 1.42
CA LEU A 94 -15.15 3.76 0.50
C LEU A 94 -15.54 2.45 1.18
N GLN A 95 -14.63 1.87 1.96
CA GLN A 95 -14.89 0.65 2.74
C GLN A 95 -16.01 0.85 3.77
N VAL A 96 -16.03 1.99 4.48
CA VAL A 96 -17.12 2.36 5.40
C VAL A 96 -18.45 2.33 4.67
N ARG A 97 -18.51 3.02 3.53
CA ARG A 97 -19.76 3.28 2.79
C ARG A 97 -20.44 2.00 2.32
N TYR A 98 -19.67 1.02 1.87
CA TYR A 98 -20.21 -0.19 1.23
C TYR A 98 -20.17 -1.44 2.09
N HIS A 99 -19.28 -1.51 3.08
CA HIS A 99 -19.06 -2.73 3.86
C HIS A 99 -19.33 -2.57 5.36
N SER A 100 -19.48 -1.34 5.87
CA SER A 100 -19.77 -1.04 7.28
C SER A 100 -18.97 -1.91 8.26
N PRO A 101 -17.63 -1.94 8.17
CA PRO A 101 -16.81 -2.85 8.95
C PRO A 101 -16.97 -2.55 10.45
N ILE A 102 -16.97 -3.61 11.25
CA ILE A 102 -17.31 -3.57 12.68
C ILE A 102 -16.33 -2.70 13.49
N ASP A 103 -15.05 -2.67 13.11
CA ASP A 103 -14.01 -1.89 13.80
C ASP A 103 -12.81 -1.57 12.89
N PHE A 104 -12.61 -0.28 12.59
CA PHE A 104 -11.46 0.20 11.79
C PHE A 104 -10.12 0.02 12.50
N LYS A 105 -10.10 -0.15 13.83
CA LYS A 105 -8.85 -0.42 14.56
C LYS A 105 -8.35 -1.86 14.36
N ARG A 106 -9.16 -2.72 13.76
CA ARG A 106 -8.85 -4.16 13.59
C ARG A 106 -8.35 -4.52 12.20
N TYR A 107 -8.37 -3.60 11.25
CA TYR A 107 -7.87 -3.86 9.91
C TYR A 107 -7.11 -2.67 9.34
N GLU A 108 -6.15 -2.97 8.47
CA GLU A 108 -5.37 -1.99 7.73
C GLU A 108 -5.64 -2.12 6.24
N LEU A 109 -5.33 -1.06 5.49
CA LEU A 109 -5.42 -1.05 4.03
C LEU A 109 -4.02 -0.97 3.42
N CYS A 110 -3.83 -1.72 2.34
CA CYS A 110 -2.64 -1.70 1.51
C CYS A 110 -3.06 -1.70 0.04
N VAL A 111 -2.49 -0.78 -0.74
CA VAL A 111 -2.70 -0.72 -2.19
C VAL A 111 -1.85 -1.79 -2.86
N THR A 112 -2.45 -2.51 -3.80
CA THR A 112 -1.81 -3.54 -4.62
C THR A 112 -1.88 -3.14 -6.09
N ASN A 113 -1.05 -3.78 -6.92
CA ASN A 113 -1.04 -3.58 -8.38
C ASN A 113 -2.17 -4.36 -9.09
N GLY A 114 -3.27 -4.59 -8.39
CA GLY A 114 -4.41 -5.37 -8.85
C GLY A 114 -4.63 -6.66 -8.06
N SER A 115 -5.78 -7.29 -8.29
CA SER A 115 -6.24 -8.45 -7.53
C SER A 115 -5.30 -9.65 -7.62
N MET A 116 -4.65 -9.87 -8.76
CA MET A 116 -3.73 -11.00 -8.95
C MET A 116 -2.44 -10.84 -8.16
N GLU A 117 -1.89 -9.63 -8.07
CA GLU A 117 -0.74 -9.35 -7.23
C GLU A 117 -1.12 -9.51 -5.75
N GLY A 118 -2.27 -8.99 -5.34
CA GLY A 118 -2.82 -9.22 -4.00
C GLY A 118 -2.98 -10.70 -3.65
N LEU A 119 -3.58 -11.51 -4.53
CA LEU A 119 -3.72 -12.96 -4.34
C LEU A 119 -2.35 -13.64 -4.25
N SER A 120 -1.41 -13.30 -5.12
CA SER A 120 -0.05 -13.84 -5.07
C SER A 120 0.62 -13.56 -3.72
N LYS A 121 0.47 -12.34 -3.18
CA LYS A 121 1.01 -11.99 -1.86
C LYS A 121 0.33 -12.76 -0.74
N VAL A 122 -0.99 -12.96 -0.80
CA VAL A 122 -1.73 -13.76 0.18
C VAL A 122 -1.26 -15.22 0.14
N PHE A 123 -1.11 -15.81 -1.04
CA PHE A 123 -0.62 -17.19 -1.16
C PHE A 123 0.81 -17.34 -0.63
N GLU A 124 1.72 -16.42 -0.97
CA GLU A 124 3.05 -16.42 -0.37
C GLU A 124 3.02 -16.19 1.16
N LEU A 125 2.02 -15.47 1.67
CA LEU A 125 1.88 -15.17 3.09
C LEU A 125 1.45 -16.41 3.88
N VAL A 126 0.53 -17.21 3.34
CA VAL A 126 -0.17 -18.26 4.10
C VAL A 126 0.04 -19.69 3.61
N LEU A 127 0.68 -19.90 2.45
CA LEU A 127 0.86 -21.23 1.87
C LEU A 127 2.32 -21.64 1.78
N ASN A 128 2.58 -22.87 2.23
CA ASN A 128 3.76 -23.66 1.88
C ASN A 128 3.46 -24.55 0.65
N THR A 129 4.50 -25.09 0.01
CA THR A 129 4.35 -25.88 -1.24
C THR A 129 3.55 -27.18 -1.11
N THR A 130 3.32 -27.65 0.12
CA THR A 130 2.64 -28.91 0.44
C THR A 130 1.22 -28.71 0.97
N GLU A 131 0.73 -27.47 1.03
CA GLU A 131 -0.57 -27.14 1.61
C GLU A 131 -1.67 -27.08 0.54
N SER A 132 -2.91 -27.31 0.98
CA SER A 132 -4.09 -27.29 0.12
C SER A 132 -5.00 -26.12 0.49
N ILE A 133 -5.65 -25.54 -0.52
CA ILE A 133 -6.66 -24.49 -0.34
C ILE A 133 -8.02 -24.96 -0.82
N LEU A 134 -9.07 -24.37 -0.25
CA LEU A 134 -10.42 -24.52 -0.75
C LEU A 134 -10.65 -23.51 -1.86
N VAL A 135 -11.20 -23.99 -2.97
CA VAL A 135 -11.60 -23.18 -4.12
C VAL A 135 -13.00 -23.58 -4.54
N ASP A 136 -13.72 -22.70 -5.22
CA ASP A 136 -14.97 -23.05 -5.87
C ASP A 136 -14.73 -24.09 -6.97
N SER A 137 -15.76 -24.86 -7.30
CA SER A 137 -15.81 -25.82 -8.41
C SER A 137 -15.44 -25.19 -9.76
N VAL A 138 -15.69 -23.89 -9.93
CA VAL A 138 -15.27 -23.10 -11.09
C VAL A 138 -14.42 -21.93 -10.62
N VAL A 139 -13.18 -21.88 -11.09
CA VAL A 139 -12.22 -20.83 -10.72
C VAL A 139 -11.94 -19.89 -11.89
N HIS A 140 -11.63 -18.63 -11.56
CA HIS A 140 -11.14 -17.68 -12.55
C HIS A 140 -9.74 -18.10 -13.03
N VAL A 141 -9.60 -18.30 -14.34
CA VAL A 141 -8.31 -18.60 -14.98
C VAL A 141 -7.96 -17.41 -15.87
N GLN A 142 -6.81 -16.77 -15.62
CA GLN A 142 -6.32 -15.74 -16.52
C GLN A 142 -5.98 -16.37 -17.88
N LYS A 143 -6.41 -15.71 -18.96
CA LYS A 143 -5.96 -16.00 -20.32
C LYS A 143 -4.75 -15.14 -20.66
#